data_AF-A0A0H1B4Y2-F1
#
_entry.id   AF-A0A0H1B4Y2-F1
#
_cell.length_a   1.000
_cell.length_b   1.000
_cell.length_c   1.000
_cell.angle_alpha   90.00
_cell.angle_beta   90.00
_cell.angle_gamma   90.00
#
_symmetry.space_group_name_H-M   'P 1'
#
loop_
_entity.id
_entity.type
_entity.pdbx_description
1 polymer ?
#
loop_
_entity_poly.entity_id
_entity_poly.type
_entity_poly.pdbx_seq_one_letter_code
_entity_poly.pdbx_strand_id
1 'polypeptide(L)'
;MNFCYTVQSGDSQIHREARAGDTGWAYFHMQDAERAVDGGGLCVRYGALSNVDAETVEVGRTIVQVLRDAGLQVVWNGRPEMVIRVTPLSWRPKLLVEE
;
A
#
# COMPACT_ATOMS: atom_id res chain seq x y z
N MET A 1 9.14 15.57 0.43
CA MET A 1 9.99 14.38 0.27
C MET A 1 9.48 13.58 -0.93
N ASN A 2 10.30 13.42 -1.98
CA ASN A 2 9.98 12.55 -3.13
C ASN A 2 10.29 11.10 -2.75
N PHE A 3 9.26 10.27 -2.59
CA PHE A 3 9.45 8.84 -2.30
C PHE A 3 10.01 8.11 -3.52
N CYS A 4 11.19 7.54 -3.31
CA CYS A 4 12.17 7.07 -4.29
C CYS A 4 11.70 5.88 -5.15
N TYR A 5 12.36 5.75 -6.30
CA TYR A 5 12.07 4.95 -7.50
C TYR A 5 12.20 3.41 -7.39
N THR A 6 12.48 2.81 -6.22
CA THR A 6 12.66 1.33 -6.10
C THR A 6 12.31 0.78 -4.70
N VAL A 7 11.89 -0.50 -4.66
CA VAL A 7 11.55 -1.27 -3.44
C VAL A 7 12.65 -1.26 -2.37
N GLN A 8 13.92 -1.49 -2.75
CA GLN A 8 15.03 -1.60 -1.79
C GLN A 8 15.32 -0.31 -1.00
N SER A 9 15.01 0.87 -1.55
CA SER A 9 15.25 2.14 -0.85
C SER A 9 14.13 2.46 0.16
N GLY A 10 12.92 1.92 -0.04
CA GLY A 10 11.78 2.10 0.86
C GLY A 10 11.96 1.34 2.18
N ASP A 11 12.30 0.05 2.09
CA ASP A 11 12.41 -0.85 3.25
C ASP A 11 13.37 -0.31 4.32
N SER A 12 14.54 0.20 3.91
CA SER A 12 15.58 0.70 4.83
C SER A 12 15.23 2.01 5.55
N GLN A 13 14.30 2.81 5.03
CA GLN A 13 13.83 4.03 5.69
C GLN A 13 12.66 3.74 6.63
N ILE A 14 11.76 2.84 6.22
CA ILE A 14 10.56 2.50 7.01
C ILE A 14 10.93 1.88 8.36
N HIS A 15 11.94 1.01 8.41
CA HIS A 15 12.40 0.43 9.68
C HIS A 15 12.92 1.47 10.69
N ARG A 16 13.36 2.66 10.25
CA ARG A 16 13.84 3.72 11.15
C ARG A 16 12.72 4.53 11.80
N GLU A 17 11.54 4.57 11.19
CA GLU A 17 10.39 5.34 11.70
C GLU A 17 9.40 4.49 12.49
N ALA A 18 9.57 3.16 12.47
CA ALA A 18 8.74 2.22 13.20
C ALA A 18 8.74 2.50 14.71
N ARG A 19 7.54 2.50 15.30
CA ARG A 19 7.31 2.67 16.74
C ARG A 19 7.07 1.33 17.41
N ALA A 20 7.21 1.31 18.74
CA ALA A 20 6.85 0.15 19.53
C ALA A 20 5.37 -0.19 19.34
N GLY A 21 5.08 -1.40 18.85
CA GLY A 21 3.73 -1.87 18.56
C GLY A 21 3.36 -1.89 17.07
N ASP A 22 4.18 -1.29 16.20
CA ASP A 22 3.97 -1.41 14.75
C ASP A 22 4.28 -2.83 14.29
N THR A 23 3.46 -3.37 13.39
CA THR A 23 3.59 -4.75 12.88
C THR A 23 4.10 -4.81 11.45
N GLY A 24 4.02 -3.70 10.72
CA GLY A 24 4.43 -3.62 9.33
C GLY A 24 4.16 -2.26 8.73
N TRP A 25 4.21 -2.21 7.40
CA TRP A 25 4.12 -0.98 6.64
C TRP A 25 3.41 -1.20 5.31
N ALA A 26 2.92 -0.11 4.73
CA ALA A 26 2.35 -0.09 3.39
C ALA A 26 2.64 1.24 2.70
N TYR A 27 2.94 1.21 1.41
CA TYR A 27 3.14 2.42 0.60
C TYR A 27 2.78 2.20 -0.88
N PHE A 28 2.62 3.29 -1.62
CA PHE A 28 2.53 3.30 -3.08
C PHE A 28 3.47 4.37 -3.64
N HIS A 29 3.95 4.20 -4.88
CA HIS A 29 4.77 5.24 -5.51
C HIS A 29 3.90 6.33 -6.13
N MET A 30 4.48 7.53 -6.32
CA MET A 30 3.80 8.62 -7.04
C MET A 30 3.28 8.20 -8.41
N GLN A 31 4.06 7.39 -9.15
CA GLN A 31 3.64 6.82 -10.44
C GLN A 31 2.44 5.88 -10.33
N ASP A 32 2.30 5.15 -9.22
CA ASP A 32 1.12 4.32 -8.98
C ASP A 32 -0.13 5.19 -8.76
N ALA A 33 0.04 6.36 -8.14
CA ALA A 33 -1.03 7.34 -7.97
C ALA A 33 -1.43 8.02 -9.30
N GLU A 34 -0.46 8.43 -10.11
CA GLU A 34 -0.72 8.96 -11.47
C GLU A 34 -1.50 7.94 -12.31
N ARG A 35 -1.04 6.68 -12.32
CA ARG A 35 -1.74 5.58 -12.98
C ARG A 35 -3.16 5.36 -12.45
N ALA A 36 -3.36 5.52 -11.14
CA ALA A 36 -4.69 5.38 -10.53
C ALA A 36 -5.66 6.47 -11.01
N VAL A 37 -5.18 7.70 -11.19
CA VAL A 37 -5.97 8.80 -11.78
C VAL A 37 -6.41 8.47 -13.20
N ASP A 38 -5.54 7.83 -13.98
CA ASP A 38 -5.83 7.36 -15.36
C ASP A 38 -6.67 6.07 -15.40
N GLY A 39 -7.16 5.57 -14.26
CA GLY A 39 -7.98 4.36 -14.18
C GLY A 39 -7.20 3.04 -14.21
N GLY A 40 -5.87 3.09 -14.18
CA GLY A 40 -4.99 1.92 -14.20
C GLY A 40 -4.86 1.16 -12.87
N GLY A 41 -5.59 1.60 -11.83
CA GLY A 41 -5.57 1.06 -10.47
C GLY A 41 -4.37 1.52 -9.64
N LEU A 42 -4.40 1.23 -8.34
CA LEU A 42 -3.32 1.56 -7.41
C LEU A 42 -2.56 0.29 -6.98
N CYS A 43 -1.24 0.35 -7.02
CA CYS A 43 -0.36 -0.71 -6.53
C CYS A 43 0.15 -0.37 -5.13
N VAL A 44 -0.22 -1.17 -4.15
CA VAL A 44 0.19 -1.03 -2.74
C VAL A 44 1.20 -2.12 -2.39
N ARG A 45 2.39 -1.68 -2.00
CA ARG A 45 3.46 -2.53 -1.47
C ARG A 45 3.39 -2.54 0.04
N TYR A 46 3.84 -3.63 0.65
CA TYR A 46 3.75 -3.84 2.08
C TYR A 46 4.82 -4.81 2.55
N GLY A 47 5.07 -4.81 3.85
CA GLY A 47 6.03 -5.71 4.50
C GLY A 47 5.83 -5.73 6.00
N ALA A 48 6.30 -6.78 6.65
CA ALA A 48 6.46 -6.79 8.10
C ALA A 48 7.72 -6.03 8.52
N LEU A 49 7.80 -5.68 9.81
CA LEU A 49 9.06 -5.18 10.38
C LEU A 49 10.07 -6.30 10.65
N SER A 50 9.60 -7.55 10.76
CA SER A 50 10.44 -8.74 10.81
C SER A 50 10.76 -9.24 9.39
N ASN A 51 11.77 -10.09 9.28
CA ASN A 51 12.11 -10.79 8.04
C ASN A 51 11.35 -12.12 7.89
N VAL A 52 10.19 -12.25 8.53
CA VAL A 52 9.38 -13.48 8.50
C VAL A 52 8.26 -13.32 7.47
N ASP A 53 8.31 -14.14 6.41
CA ASP A 53 7.32 -14.12 5.33
C ASP A 53 5.88 -14.29 5.84
N ALA A 54 5.67 -15.16 6.84
CA ALA A 54 4.36 -15.38 7.44
C ALA A 54 3.78 -14.10 8.06
N GLU A 55 4.61 -13.30 8.73
CA GLU A 55 4.17 -12.02 9.30
C GLU A 55 3.87 -11.00 8.21
N THR A 56 4.67 -11.00 7.13
CA THR A 56 4.38 -10.17 5.95
C THR A 56 3.02 -10.52 5.35
N VAL A 57 2.68 -11.82 5.25
CA VAL A 57 1.36 -12.26 4.79
C VAL A 57 0.24 -11.76 5.72
N GLU A 58 0.42 -11.77 7.04
CA GLU A 58 -0.58 -11.23 7.98
C GLU A 58 -0.77 -9.71 7.83
N VAL A 59 0.32 -8.97 7.61
CA VAL A 59 0.25 -7.53 7.28
C VAL A 59 -0.52 -7.33 5.97
N GLY A 60 -0.21 -8.11 4.94
CA GLY A 60 -0.92 -8.07 3.66
C GLY A 60 -2.42 -8.34 3.80
N ARG A 61 -2.81 -9.35 4.59
CA ARG A 61 -4.21 -9.65 4.91
C ARG A 61 -4.90 -8.49 5.61
N THR A 62 -4.24 -7.90 6.59
CA THR A 62 -4.77 -6.74 7.32
C THR A 62 -5.05 -5.57 6.38
N ILE A 63 -4.10 -5.25 5.49
CA ILE A 63 -4.25 -4.18 4.50
C ILE A 63 -5.39 -4.49 3.53
N VAL A 64 -5.46 -5.71 2.99
CA VAL A 64 -6.54 -6.13 2.09
C VAL A 64 -7.90 -6.01 2.76
N GLN A 65 -8.00 -6.41 4.02
CA GLN A 65 -9.24 -6.29 4.78
C GLN A 65 -9.66 -4.82 4.94
N VAL A 66 -8.77 -3.95 5.42
CA VAL A 66 -9.05 -2.52 5.59
C VAL A 66 -9.48 -1.86 4.27
N LEU A 67 -8.82 -2.18 3.16
CA LEU A 67 -9.18 -1.65 1.84
C LEU A 67 -10.58 -2.12 1.40
N ARG A 68 -10.92 -3.39 1.64
CA ARG A 68 -12.24 -3.93 1.32
C ARG A 68 -13.34 -3.35 2.21
N ASP A 69 -13.06 -3.16 3.49
CA ASP A 69 -13.98 -2.54 4.45
C ASP A 69 -14.26 -1.06 4.07
N ALA A 70 -13.28 -0.40 3.45
CA ALA A 70 -13.45 0.93 2.84
C ALA A 70 -14.22 0.91 1.49
N GLY A 71 -14.69 -0.25 1.03
CA GLY A 71 -15.43 -0.42 -0.21
C GLY A 71 -14.58 -0.53 -1.47
N LEU A 72 -13.26 -0.71 -1.34
CA LEU A 72 -12.36 -0.83 -2.49
C LEU A 72 -12.26 -2.28 -2.97
N GLN A 73 -12.16 -2.44 -4.30
CA GLN A 73 -11.91 -3.74 -4.91
C GLN A 73 -10.41 -4.05 -4.92
N VAL A 74 -10.04 -5.21 -4.38
CA VAL A 74 -8.65 -5.58 -4.14
C VAL A 74 -8.33 -6.95 -4.70
N VAL A 75 -7.27 -7.00 -5.51
CA VAL A 75 -6.68 -8.19 -6.11
C VAL A 75 -5.33 -8.46 -5.45
N TRP A 76 -5.24 -9.55 -4.72
CA TRP A 76 -4.02 -10.05 -4.09
C TRP A 76 -4.11 -11.57 -3.92
N ASN A 77 -3.01 -12.29 -4.12
CA ASN A 77 -2.99 -13.76 -4.12
C ASN A 77 -2.44 -14.37 -2.81
N GLY A 78 -2.22 -13.55 -1.78
CA GLY A 78 -1.74 -14.02 -0.48
C GLY A 78 -0.23 -14.24 -0.40
N ARG A 79 0.53 -13.93 -1.46
CA ARG A 79 1.98 -14.11 -1.49
C ARG A 79 2.70 -12.83 -1.04
N PRO A 80 3.67 -12.93 -0.11
CA PRO A 80 4.36 -11.77 0.47
C PRO A 80 5.15 -10.96 -0.59
N GLU A 81 5.66 -11.61 -1.63
CA GLU A 81 6.40 -10.97 -2.72
C GLU A 81 5.51 -10.27 -3.76
N MET A 82 4.18 -10.46 -3.66
CA MET A 82 3.22 -9.92 -4.62
C MET A 82 2.57 -8.65 -4.09
N VAL A 83 2.52 -7.64 -4.95
CA VAL A 83 1.87 -6.34 -4.69
C VAL A 83 0.35 -6.50 -4.54
N ILE A 84 -0.26 -5.73 -3.64
CA ILE A 84 -1.71 -5.61 -3.52
C ILE A 84 -2.21 -4.62 -4.58
N ARG A 85 -3.10 -5.05 -5.47
CA ARG A 85 -3.66 -4.18 -6.52
C ARG A 85 -5.08 -3.75 -6.16
N VAL A 86 -5.31 -2.44 -6.06
CA VAL A 86 -6.64 -1.86 -5.92
C VAL A 86 -7.16 -1.52 -7.32
N THR A 87 -8.07 -2.33 -7.83
CA THR A 87 -8.59 -2.19 -9.19
C THR A 87 -9.93 -2.91 -9.35
N PRO A 88 -10.87 -2.35 -10.14
CA PRO A 88 -10.90 -0.96 -10.61
C PRO A 88 -10.92 0.06 -9.47
N LEU A 89 -10.33 1.23 -9.71
CA LEU A 89 -10.32 2.36 -8.78
C LEU A 89 -10.73 3.61 -9.54
N SER A 90 -11.92 4.13 -9.24
CA SER A 90 -12.40 5.39 -9.80
C SER A 90 -11.95 6.53 -8.90
N TRP A 91 -10.80 7.12 -9.20
CA TRP A 91 -10.33 8.30 -8.47
C TRP A 91 -11.30 9.47 -8.65
N ARG A 92 -11.63 10.13 -7.55
CA ARG A 92 -12.46 11.35 -7.55
C ARG A 92 -11.71 12.44 -6.81
N PRO A 93 -11.51 13.63 -7.42
CA PRO A 93 -10.96 14.76 -6.69
C PRO A 93 -11.89 15.10 -5.53
N LYS A 94 -11.31 15.41 -4.37
CA LYS A 94 -12.07 15.94 -3.24
C LYS A 94 -12.68 17.27 -3.68
N LEU A 95 -14.01 17.36 -3.69
CA LEU A 95 -14.67 18.64 -3.87
C LEU A 95 -14.32 19.51 -2.67
N LEU A 96 -13.65 20.63 -2.92
CA LEU A 96 -13.53 21.69 -1.94
C LEU A 96 -14.88 22.39 -1.94
N VAL A 97 -15.68 22.13 -0.90
CA VAL A 97 -16.85 22.95 -0.63
C VAL A 97 -16.32 24.15 0.15
N GLU A 98 -16.43 25.35 -0.43
CA GLU A 98 -16.20 26.59 0.31
C GLU A 98 -17.32 26.71 1.36
N GLU A 99 -16.95 26.83 2.64
CA GLU A 99 -17.89 27.10 3.75
C GLU A 99 -18.32 28.57 3.79
#